data_AF-A0A7K6NMW4-F1
#
_entry.id   AF-A0A7K6NMW4-F1
#
_cell.length_a   1.000
_cell.length_b   1.000
_cell.length_c   1.000
_cell.angle_alpha   90.00
_cell.angle_beta   90.00
_cell.angle_gamma   90.00
#
_symmetry.space_group_name_H-M   'P 1'
#
loop_
_entity.id
_entity.type
_entity.pdbx_description
1 polymer ?
#
loop_
_entity_poly.entity_id
_entity_poly.type
_entity_poly.pdbx_seq_one_letter_code
_entity_poly.pdbx_strand_id
1 'polypeptide(L)'
;ALLPYVPRVPPTTLLGKVTATTFALEMPCCVFDQDTDASDVVWLVVAFANASDAFRNPRSRADVPLYEQLPTAHSYMTLETVVTAYSCSAPSTAVLRVGGDTACGGQGGQDPCNGPLPSPGPYRVKFLVMGCHGPKAETRWSDPILLRRATSPTTIDPAPTRRGSDVVVITCILASLGAALAVAVLGAVGYGGCL
;
A
#
# COMPACT_ATOMS: atom_id res chain seq x y z
N ALA A 1 -14.07 26.09 2.54
CA ALA A 1 -15.36 25.38 2.37
C ALA A 1 -15.24 23.91 2.81
N LEU A 2 -16.30 23.31 3.35
CA LEU A 2 -16.35 21.87 3.62
C LEU A 2 -17.08 21.15 2.47
N LEU A 3 -16.37 20.30 1.75
CA LEU A 3 -16.86 19.54 0.61
C LEU A 3 -17.57 18.26 1.09
N PRO A 4 -18.71 17.88 0.48
CA PRO A 4 -19.50 16.72 0.89
C PRO A 4 -18.90 15.37 0.44
N TYR A 5 -17.58 15.28 0.29
CA TYR A 5 -16.86 14.05 -0.04
C TYR A 5 -16.27 13.42 1.21
N VAL A 6 -16.30 12.08 1.27
CA VAL A 6 -15.69 11.28 2.33
C VAL A 6 -14.68 10.35 1.67
N PRO A 7 -13.36 10.53 1.89
CA PRO A 7 -12.38 9.61 1.36
C PRO A 7 -12.60 8.21 1.91
N ARG A 8 -12.38 7.20 1.08
CA ARG A 8 -12.56 5.81 1.49
C ARG A 8 -11.58 4.91 0.76
N VAL A 9 -11.33 3.78 1.40
CA VAL A 9 -10.64 2.66 0.79
C VAL A 9 -11.55 2.07 -0.30
N PRO A 10 -11.04 1.79 -1.53
CA PRO A 10 -11.88 1.30 -2.62
C PRO A 10 -12.66 0.04 -2.22
N PRO A 11 -13.95 -0.10 -2.59
CA PRO A 11 -14.73 -1.29 -2.28
C PRO A 11 -14.28 -2.50 -3.12
N THR A 12 -13.68 -2.26 -4.28
CA THR A 12 -13.18 -3.28 -5.18
C THR A 12 -12.11 -4.17 -4.52
N THR A 13 -12.05 -5.43 -4.97
CA THR A 13 -11.07 -6.41 -4.52
C THR A 13 -9.71 -6.12 -5.16
N LEU A 14 -8.94 -5.25 -4.52
CA LEU A 14 -7.56 -4.94 -4.90
C LEU A 14 -6.59 -5.67 -3.96
N LEU A 15 -5.66 -6.46 -4.54
CA LEU A 15 -4.58 -7.07 -3.77
C LEU A 15 -3.71 -5.98 -3.15
N GLY A 16 -3.34 -6.17 -1.87
CA GLY A 16 -2.55 -5.17 -1.15
C GLY A 16 -3.25 -3.81 -0.99
N LYS A 17 -4.58 -3.75 -1.08
CA LYS A 17 -5.39 -2.56 -0.78
C LYS A 17 -5.14 -2.00 0.62
N VAL A 18 -4.90 -2.90 1.57
CA VAL A 18 -4.47 -2.59 2.93
C VAL A 18 -3.38 -3.59 3.28
N THR A 19 -2.20 -3.10 3.61
CA THR A 19 -1.03 -3.89 4.06
C THR A 19 -0.73 -3.58 5.52
N ALA A 20 0.46 -3.93 6.01
CA ALA A 20 0.88 -3.58 7.36
C ALA A 20 1.28 -2.10 7.54
N THR A 21 1.65 -1.43 6.45
CA THR A 21 2.21 -0.08 6.46
C THR A 21 1.60 0.84 5.40
N THR A 22 0.68 0.33 4.58
CA THR A 22 0.07 1.10 3.49
C THR A 22 -1.41 0.82 3.35
N PHE A 23 -2.14 1.76 2.76
CA PHE A 23 -3.48 1.53 2.24
C PHE A 23 -3.71 2.30 0.94
N ALA A 24 -4.70 1.86 0.18
CA ALA A 24 -5.16 2.52 -1.03
C ALA A 24 -6.44 3.30 -0.76
N LEU A 25 -6.57 4.48 -1.36
CA LEU A 25 -7.76 5.31 -1.40
C LEU A 25 -8.31 5.39 -2.82
N GLU A 26 -9.63 5.57 -2.93
CA GLU A 26 -10.22 6.00 -4.20
C GLU A 26 -9.63 7.34 -4.62
N MET A 27 -9.40 7.51 -5.92
CA MET A 27 -8.96 8.79 -6.47
C MET A 27 -10.12 9.79 -6.41
N PRO A 28 -9.94 10.99 -5.82
CA PRO A 28 -11.01 11.97 -5.60
C PRO A 28 -11.34 12.78 -6.86
N CYS A 29 -11.58 12.11 -7.99
CA CYS A 29 -11.95 12.79 -9.23
C CYS A 29 -13.28 13.54 -9.08
N CYS A 30 -13.42 14.71 -9.72
CA CYS A 30 -14.62 15.58 -9.66
C CYS A 30 -14.96 16.16 -8.28
N VAL A 31 -14.06 16.08 -7.29
CA VAL A 31 -14.37 16.52 -5.92
C VAL A 31 -14.11 18.02 -5.73
N PHE A 32 -13.10 18.55 -6.41
CA PHE A 32 -12.56 19.89 -6.14
C PHE A 32 -12.90 20.92 -7.21
N ASP A 33 -13.78 20.63 -8.17
CA ASP A 33 -14.03 21.49 -9.33
C ASP A 33 -14.69 22.83 -8.98
N GLN A 34 -15.29 22.95 -7.79
CA GLN A 34 -15.92 24.17 -7.29
C GLN A 34 -14.96 24.90 -6.34
N ASP A 35 -14.71 26.18 -6.62
CA ASP A 35 -13.94 27.11 -5.77
C ASP A 35 -12.41 26.89 -5.70
N THR A 36 -11.81 26.32 -6.76
CA THR A 36 -10.34 26.16 -6.86
C THR A 36 -9.75 26.76 -8.12
N ASP A 37 -8.57 27.35 -7.99
CA ASP A 37 -7.75 27.82 -9.10
C ASP A 37 -6.87 26.68 -9.64
N ALA A 38 -6.47 26.76 -10.91
CA ALA A 38 -5.61 25.73 -11.53
C ALA A 38 -4.25 25.56 -10.84
N SER A 39 -3.79 26.57 -10.10
CA SER A 39 -2.56 26.55 -9.30
C SER A 39 -2.72 26.02 -7.88
N ASP A 40 -3.96 25.75 -7.44
CA ASP A 40 -4.19 25.21 -6.11
C ASP A 40 -3.67 23.76 -6.00
N VAL A 41 -3.18 23.43 -4.82
CA VAL A 41 -2.63 22.11 -4.50
C VAL A 41 -3.55 21.39 -3.52
N VAL A 42 -3.77 20.11 -3.80
CA VAL A 42 -4.50 19.20 -2.94
C VAL A 42 -3.49 18.37 -2.17
N TRP A 43 -3.73 18.29 -0.86
CA TRP A 43 -2.95 17.49 0.08
C TRP A 43 -3.83 16.41 0.69
N LEU A 44 -3.23 15.25 0.96
CA LEU A 44 -3.84 14.26 1.82
C LEU A 44 -3.35 14.47 3.26
N VAL A 45 -4.29 14.76 4.17
CA VAL A 45 -4.04 14.72 5.61
C VAL A 45 -4.21 13.28 6.09
N VAL A 46 -3.24 12.78 6.83
CA VAL A 46 -3.30 11.48 7.49
C VAL A 46 -3.09 11.69 8.98
N ALA A 47 -4.04 11.24 9.79
CA ALA A 47 -3.99 11.39 11.25
C ALA A 47 -4.38 10.08 11.94
N PHE A 48 -3.88 9.88 13.16
CA PHE A 48 -4.49 8.86 14.03
C PHE A 48 -5.94 9.25 14.33
N ALA A 49 -6.83 8.25 14.41
CA ALA A 49 -8.26 8.51 14.58
C ALA A 49 -8.56 9.32 15.86
N ASN A 50 -7.83 9.06 16.95
CA ASN A 50 -7.96 9.78 18.22
C ASN A 50 -7.43 11.23 18.19
N ALA A 51 -6.63 11.60 17.19
CA ALA A 51 -6.09 12.95 17.02
C ALA A 51 -6.83 13.76 15.93
N SER A 52 -7.68 13.11 15.14
CA SER A 52 -8.33 13.73 13.97
C SER A 52 -9.19 14.96 14.29
N ASP A 53 -9.90 14.96 15.43
CA ASP A 53 -10.74 16.09 15.87
C ASP A 53 -9.92 17.30 16.34
N ALA A 54 -8.71 17.06 16.83
CA ALA A 54 -7.79 18.10 17.31
C ALA A 54 -6.94 18.71 16.18
N PHE A 55 -6.90 18.07 15.01
CA PHE A 55 -6.13 18.56 13.87
C PHE A 55 -6.56 19.98 13.47
N ARG A 56 -5.57 20.80 13.10
CA ARG A 56 -5.78 22.17 12.60
C ARG A 56 -5.10 22.29 11.25
N ASN A 57 -5.82 22.85 10.28
CA ASN A 57 -5.28 23.00 8.94
C ASN A 57 -4.10 23.99 8.98
N PRO A 58 -2.98 23.66 8.30
CA PRO A 58 -1.85 24.57 8.20
C PRO A 58 -2.26 25.86 7.48
N ARG A 59 -1.59 26.98 7.82
CA ARG A 59 -1.86 28.28 7.20
C ARG A 59 -1.08 28.48 5.91
N SER A 60 0.04 27.77 5.76
CA SER A 60 0.91 27.83 4.60
C SER A 60 1.57 26.48 4.34
N ARG A 61 2.21 26.32 3.18
CA ARG A 61 2.99 25.12 2.83
C ARG A 61 4.13 24.86 3.83
N ALA A 62 4.71 25.91 4.42
CA ALA A 62 5.79 25.77 5.40
C ALA A 62 5.32 25.20 6.76
N ASP A 63 4.02 25.31 7.07
CA ASP A 63 3.43 24.78 8.30
C ASP A 63 2.91 23.35 8.14
N VAL A 64 3.10 22.74 6.95
CA VAL A 64 2.63 21.39 6.67
C VAL A 64 3.36 20.39 7.57
N PRO A 65 2.63 19.58 8.36
CA PRO A 65 3.25 18.59 9.23
C PRO A 65 3.89 17.48 8.39
N LEU A 66 5.18 17.26 8.62
CA LEU A 66 6.00 16.29 7.88
C LEU A 66 5.81 14.87 8.41
N TYR A 67 6.18 13.88 7.60
CA TYR A 67 6.04 12.47 7.96
C TYR A 67 6.80 12.11 9.25
N GLU A 68 7.97 12.68 9.46
CA GLU A 68 8.82 12.50 10.64
C GLU A 68 8.13 12.96 11.94
N GLN A 69 7.16 13.86 11.82
CA GLN A 69 6.37 14.38 12.94
C GLN A 69 5.15 13.51 13.25
N LEU A 70 4.81 12.52 12.42
CA LEU A 70 3.65 11.64 12.66
C LEU A 70 3.65 11.01 14.08
N PRO A 71 4.77 10.53 14.65
CA PRO A 71 4.75 9.96 16.00
C PRO A 71 4.40 10.96 17.11
N THR A 72 4.74 12.24 16.93
CA THR A 72 4.61 13.29 17.96
C THR A 72 3.41 14.22 17.72
N ALA A 73 3.21 14.67 16.48
CA ALA A 73 2.08 15.48 16.05
C ALA A 73 0.81 14.65 15.77
N HIS A 74 0.94 13.32 15.77
CA HIS A 74 -0.14 12.36 15.50
C HIS A 74 -0.84 12.54 14.14
N SER A 75 -0.24 13.32 13.26
CA SER A 75 -0.70 13.61 11.92
C SER A 75 0.45 14.08 11.05
N TYR A 76 0.31 13.91 9.74
CA TYR A 76 1.18 14.47 8.72
C TYR A 76 0.36 14.73 7.46
N MET A 77 0.91 15.46 6.50
CA MET A 77 0.32 15.61 5.19
C MET A 77 1.26 15.13 4.11
N THR A 78 0.69 14.59 3.04
CA THR A 78 1.42 13.95 1.96
C THR A 78 0.63 14.00 0.66
N LEU A 79 1.18 13.42 -0.41
CA LEU A 79 0.56 13.36 -1.75
C LEU A 79 0.16 14.75 -2.25
N GLU A 80 1.07 15.72 -2.13
CA GLU A 80 0.90 17.05 -2.73
C GLU A 80 0.72 16.91 -4.23
N THR A 81 -0.41 17.38 -4.75
CA THR A 81 -0.67 17.36 -6.20
C THR A 81 -1.49 18.56 -6.62
N VAL A 82 -1.36 18.97 -7.87
CA VAL A 82 -2.18 20.05 -8.44
C VAL A 82 -3.64 19.60 -8.56
N VAL A 83 -4.57 20.51 -8.31
CA VAL A 83 -6.01 20.18 -8.30
C VAL A 83 -6.51 19.57 -9.61
N THR A 84 -5.91 19.95 -10.75
CA THR A 84 -6.26 19.45 -12.08
C THR A 84 -5.98 17.95 -12.28
N ALA A 85 -5.10 17.36 -11.46
CA ALA A 85 -4.87 15.92 -11.43
C ALA A 85 -6.12 15.12 -10.99
N TYR A 86 -7.07 15.79 -10.33
CA TYR A 86 -8.34 15.22 -9.88
C TYR A 86 -9.55 15.74 -10.66
N SER A 87 -9.34 16.24 -11.88
CA SER A 87 -10.42 16.62 -12.79
C SER A 87 -11.34 15.44 -13.12
N CYS A 88 -12.57 15.72 -13.55
CA CYS A 88 -13.49 14.67 -14.01
C CYS A 88 -12.99 13.86 -15.22
N SER A 89 -12.12 14.44 -16.04
CA SER A 89 -11.48 13.77 -17.16
C SER A 89 -10.34 12.83 -16.73
N ALA A 90 -9.93 12.86 -15.46
CA ALA A 90 -8.86 12.01 -14.97
C ALA A 90 -9.30 10.53 -14.91
N PRO A 91 -8.41 9.58 -15.26
CA PRO A 91 -8.73 8.16 -15.23
C PRO A 91 -9.07 7.69 -13.81
N SER A 92 -10.33 7.32 -13.59
CA SER A 92 -10.90 6.98 -12.27
C SER A 92 -10.52 5.59 -11.75
N THR A 93 -9.87 4.75 -12.57
CA THR A 93 -9.44 3.40 -12.16
C THR A 93 -8.17 3.39 -11.32
N ALA A 94 -7.46 4.53 -11.24
CA ALA A 94 -6.27 4.68 -10.41
C ALA A 94 -6.65 4.81 -8.92
N VAL A 95 -5.77 4.34 -8.04
CA VAL A 95 -5.90 4.49 -6.58
C VAL A 95 -4.76 5.35 -6.05
N LEU A 96 -5.03 6.07 -4.97
CA LEU A 96 -3.99 6.80 -4.23
C LEU A 96 -3.39 5.89 -3.16
N ARG A 97 -2.11 5.58 -3.28
CA ARG A 97 -1.38 4.76 -2.30
C ARG A 97 -0.84 5.64 -1.18
N VAL A 98 -1.26 5.39 0.05
CA VAL A 98 -0.74 6.04 1.26
C VAL A 98 0.33 5.15 1.88
N GLY A 99 1.46 5.75 2.25
CA GLY A 99 2.63 5.10 2.84
C GLY A 99 3.55 4.37 1.87
N GLY A 100 3.49 4.70 0.58
CA GLY A 100 4.21 3.99 -0.49
C GLY A 100 5.72 4.26 -0.56
N ASP A 101 6.21 5.33 0.05
CA ASP A 101 7.57 5.82 -0.18
C ASP A 101 8.53 5.26 0.88
N THR A 102 9.14 4.11 0.59
CA THR A 102 10.04 3.42 1.53
C THR A 102 11.35 4.16 1.81
N ALA A 103 11.65 5.23 1.07
CA ALA A 103 12.81 6.08 1.28
C ALA A 103 12.61 7.14 2.40
N CYS A 104 11.36 7.37 2.84
CA CYS A 104 11.08 8.32 3.92
C CYS A 104 11.72 7.91 5.24
N GLY A 105 12.25 8.87 5.99
CA GLY A 105 12.88 8.65 7.30
C GLY A 105 14.37 8.30 7.28
N GLY A 106 14.99 8.12 6.11
CA GLY A 106 16.44 7.81 6.00
C GLY A 106 17.36 9.02 5.90
N GLN A 107 16.85 10.17 5.44
CA GLN A 107 17.57 11.43 5.31
C GLN A 107 16.56 12.50 5.70
N GLY A 108 16.82 13.30 6.75
CA GLY A 108 15.90 14.31 7.27
C GLY A 108 15.57 15.41 6.26
N GLY A 109 14.81 15.06 5.24
CA GLY A 109 14.32 15.94 4.20
C GLY A 109 13.29 16.88 4.79
N GLN A 110 13.34 18.13 4.37
CA GLN A 110 12.33 19.12 4.71
C GLN A 110 11.09 19.02 3.81
N ASP A 111 11.13 18.13 2.82
CA ASP A 111 10.06 17.94 1.86
C ASP A 111 9.02 16.91 2.36
N PRO A 112 7.73 17.16 2.14
CA PRO A 112 6.68 16.21 2.50
C PRO A 112 6.84 14.86 1.80
N CYS A 113 6.69 13.79 2.58
CA CYS A 113 7.01 12.42 2.16
C CYS A 113 5.80 11.49 2.39
N ASN A 114 5.58 10.50 1.52
CA ASN A 114 4.49 9.52 1.69
C ASN A 114 4.97 8.24 2.39
N GLY A 115 5.54 8.41 3.59
CA GLY A 115 6.28 7.36 4.29
C GLY A 115 5.41 6.23 4.87
N PRO A 116 5.97 5.03 5.05
CA PRO A 116 5.23 3.86 5.52
C PRO A 116 4.60 4.08 6.89
N LEU A 117 3.33 3.73 7.06
CA LEU A 117 2.64 3.96 8.32
C LEU A 117 3.21 3.08 9.44
N PRO A 118 3.52 3.66 10.61
CA PRO A 118 4.35 2.99 11.62
C PRO A 118 3.60 1.97 12.49
N SER A 119 2.27 1.97 12.47
CA SER A 119 1.46 1.08 13.29
C SER A 119 0.16 0.68 12.59
N PRO A 120 -0.61 -0.27 13.13
CA PRO A 120 -1.90 -0.65 12.57
C PRO A 120 -2.99 0.43 12.57
N GLY A 121 -2.73 1.61 13.16
CA GLY A 121 -3.71 2.67 13.34
C GLY A 121 -4.64 2.42 14.55
N PRO A 122 -5.93 2.83 14.48
CA PRO A 122 -6.65 3.28 13.30
C PRO A 122 -6.25 4.69 12.82
N TYR A 123 -6.25 4.89 11.50
CA TYR A 123 -6.01 6.16 10.84
C TYR A 123 -7.31 6.76 10.28
N ARG A 124 -7.36 8.09 10.16
CA ARG A 124 -8.37 8.80 9.38
C ARG A 124 -7.67 9.72 8.40
N VAL A 125 -8.32 9.98 7.28
CA VAL A 125 -7.80 10.87 6.25
C VAL A 125 -8.84 11.88 5.79
N LYS A 126 -8.36 13.03 5.32
CA LYS A 126 -9.14 14.02 4.57
C LYS A 126 -8.26 14.68 3.52
N PHE A 127 -8.86 15.14 2.44
CA PHE A 127 -8.18 16.05 1.51
C PHE A 127 -8.33 17.50 1.95
N LEU A 128 -7.26 18.26 1.78
CA LEU A 128 -7.20 19.71 2.00
C LEU A 128 -6.69 20.38 0.72
N VAL A 129 -7.46 21.34 0.20
CA VAL A 129 -7.03 22.23 -0.88
C VAL A 129 -6.36 23.45 -0.27
N MET A 130 -5.13 23.71 -0.67
CA MET A 130 -4.37 24.90 -0.31
C MET A 130 -4.09 25.74 -1.55
N GLY A 131 -4.38 27.04 -1.45
CA GLY A 131 -3.91 28.04 -2.42
C GLY A 131 -2.76 28.87 -1.84
N CYS A 132 -2.34 29.90 -2.57
CA CYS A 132 -1.25 30.80 -2.15
C CYS A 132 -1.48 31.50 -0.80
N HIS A 133 -2.75 31.69 -0.40
CA HIS A 133 -3.15 32.37 0.84
C HIS A 133 -3.62 31.39 1.93
N GLY A 134 -3.32 30.10 1.80
CA GLY A 134 -3.65 29.07 2.77
C GLY A 134 -4.84 28.18 2.37
N PRO A 135 -5.52 27.54 3.35
CA PRO A 135 -6.53 26.53 3.08
C PRO A 135 -7.80 27.13 2.49
N LYS A 136 -8.24 26.59 1.35
CA LYS A 136 -9.45 27.03 0.63
C LYS A 136 -10.64 26.12 0.88
N ALA A 137 -10.43 24.81 0.77
CA ALA A 137 -11.47 23.81 0.93
C ALA A 137 -10.94 22.53 1.57
N GLU A 138 -11.80 21.76 2.21
CA GLU A 138 -11.46 20.47 2.78
C GLU A 138 -12.62 19.48 2.63
N THR A 139 -12.30 18.20 2.66
CA THR A 139 -13.32 17.12 2.65
C THR A 139 -13.64 16.68 4.07
N ARG A 140 -14.68 15.87 4.24
CA ARG A 140 -14.95 15.22 5.53
C ARG A 140 -13.85 14.19 5.83
N TRP A 141 -13.65 13.91 7.11
CA TRP A 141 -12.81 12.79 7.53
C TRP A 141 -13.39 11.45 7.08
N SER A 142 -12.52 10.53 6.69
CA SER A 142 -12.87 9.14 6.39
C SER A 142 -13.38 8.39 7.63
N ASP A 143 -13.99 7.23 7.38
CA ASP A 143 -14.10 6.20 8.40
C ASP A 143 -12.71 5.75 8.88
N PRO A 144 -12.58 5.23 10.12
CA PRO A 144 -11.31 4.70 10.62
C PRO A 144 -10.78 3.56 9.74
N ILE A 145 -9.53 3.67 9.31
CA ILE A 145 -8.80 2.69 8.49
C ILE A 145 -7.83 1.94 9.39
N LEU A 146 -8.07 0.64 9.58
CA LEU A 146 -7.12 -0.26 10.26
C LEU A 146 -6.21 -0.94 9.25
N LEU A 147 -4.91 -0.91 9.51
CA LEU A 147 -3.94 -1.67 8.73
C LEU A 147 -3.84 -3.11 9.23
N ARG A 148 -3.26 -3.98 8.40
CA ARG A 148 -2.99 -5.36 8.80
C ARG A 148 -1.89 -5.37 9.86
N ARG A 149 -1.93 -6.33 10.79
CA ARG A 149 -0.79 -6.56 11.67
C ARG A 149 0.25 -7.37 10.91
N ALA A 150 1.49 -6.89 10.88
CA ALA A 150 2.60 -7.73 10.47
C ALA A 150 2.83 -8.79 11.55
N THR A 151 2.86 -10.05 11.15
CA THR A 151 3.32 -11.14 12.02
C THR A 151 4.83 -11.01 12.19
N SER A 152 5.33 -11.14 13.42
CA SER A 152 6.78 -11.06 13.65
C SER A 152 7.50 -12.17 12.87
N PRO A 153 8.60 -11.87 12.17
CA PRO A 153 9.41 -12.91 11.53
C PRO A 153 9.86 -14.02 12.49
N THR A 154 10.03 -13.69 13.77
CA THR A 154 10.39 -14.65 14.83
C THR A 154 9.30 -15.65 15.17
N THR A 155 8.07 -15.40 14.73
CA THR A 155 6.93 -16.31 14.89
C THR A 155 6.64 -17.13 13.63
N ILE A 156 7.39 -16.88 12.54
CA ILE A 156 7.36 -17.72 11.35
C ILE A 156 8.26 -18.91 11.65
N ASP A 157 7.71 -20.12 11.69
CA ASP A 157 8.52 -21.34 11.71
C ASP A 157 9.24 -21.46 10.36
N PRO A 158 10.58 -21.29 10.30
CA PRO A 158 11.33 -21.38 9.06
C PRO A 158 11.61 -22.84 8.69
N ALA A 159 11.17 -23.81 9.51
CA ALA A 159 11.34 -25.22 9.18
C ALA A 159 10.74 -25.49 7.81
N PRO A 160 11.48 -26.18 6.91
CA PRO A 160 10.94 -26.54 5.62
C PRO A 160 9.64 -27.29 5.87
N THR A 161 8.52 -26.74 5.39
CA THR A 161 7.23 -27.42 5.35
C THR A 161 7.50 -28.82 4.85
N ARG A 162 7.35 -29.79 5.76
CA ARG A 162 7.54 -31.23 5.59
C ARG A 162 7.42 -31.57 4.11
N ARG A 163 8.54 -31.90 3.43
CA ARG A 163 8.53 -32.30 2.01
C ARG A 163 7.33 -33.21 1.81
N GLY A 164 6.38 -32.76 0.98
CA GLY A 164 5.14 -33.49 0.76
C GLY A 164 5.50 -34.93 0.45
N SER A 165 4.88 -35.87 1.16
CA SER A 165 5.02 -37.32 0.94
C SER A 165 5.02 -37.67 -0.55
N ASP A 166 4.28 -36.90 -1.33
CA ASP A 166 4.14 -36.99 -2.77
C ASP A 166 5.46 -36.87 -3.55
N VAL A 167 6.36 -35.94 -3.20
CA VAL A 167 7.66 -35.80 -3.88
C VAL A 167 8.52 -37.05 -3.66
N VAL A 168 8.49 -37.61 -2.45
CA VAL A 168 9.20 -38.84 -2.11
C VAL A 168 8.63 -40.01 -2.91
N VAL A 169 7.30 -40.14 -2.95
CA VAL A 169 6.61 -41.20 -3.70
C VAL A 169 6.94 -41.12 -5.20
N ILE A 170 6.86 -39.93 -5.80
CA ILE A 170 7.19 -39.71 -7.22
C ILE A 170 8.66 -40.09 -7.49
N THR A 171 9.60 -39.68 -6.64
CA THR A 171 11.02 -40.04 -6.82
C THR A 171 11.27 -41.55 -6.74
N CYS A 172 10.60 -42.26 -5.81
CA CYS A 172 10.72 -43.72 -5.71
C CYS A 172 10.14 -44.45 -6.92
N ILE A 173 8.99 -44.00 -7.43
CA ILE A 173 8.36 -44.58 -8.63
C ILE A 173 9.27 -44.39 -9.84
N LEU A 174 9.76 -43.17 -10.08
CA LEU A 174 10.64 -42.87 -11.21
C LEU A 174 11.96 -43.64 -11.14
N ALA A 175 12.57 -43.76 -9.96
CA ALA A 175 13.79 -44.54 -9.76
C ALA A 175 13.56 -46.03 -10.05
N SER A 176 12.43 -46.60 -9.58
CA SER A 176 12.10 -48.01 -9.79
C SER A 176 11.82 -48.32 -11.26
N LEU A 177 11.05 -47.47 -11.94
CA LEU A 177 10.78 -47.59 -13.38
C LEU A 177 12.05 -47.43 -14.22
N GLY A 178 12.91 -46.47 -13.86
CA GLY A 178 14.20 -46.26 -14.52
C GLY A 178 15.12 -47.47 -14.39
N ALA A 179 15.21 -48.07 -13.19
CA ALA A 179 16.00 -49.28 -12.97
C ALA A 179 15.44 -50.48 -13.76
N ALA A 180 14.13 -50.68 -13.75
CA ALA A 180 13.49 -51.76 -14.51
C ALA A 180 13.71 -51.62 -16.02
N LEU A 181 13.60 -50.39 -16.55
CA LEU A 181 13.88 -50.10 -17.95
C LEU A 181 15.35 -50.37 -18.30
N ALA A 182 16.29 -49.94 -17.46
CA ALA A 182 17.72 -50.17 -17.69
C ALA A 182 18.06 -51.67 -17.73
N VAL A 183 17.49 -52.47 -16.81
CA VAL A 183 17.67 -53.93 -16.80
C VAL A 183 17.08 -54.58 -18.06
N ALA A 184 15.89 -54.15 -18.49
CA ALA A 184 15.26 -54.66 -19.71
C ALA A 184 16.08 -54.35 -20.97
N VAL A 185 16.62 -53.12 -21.07
CA VAL A 185 17.49 -52.71 -22.19
C VAL A 185 18.79 -53.51 -22.20
N LEU A 186 19.46 -53.65 -21.04
CA LEU A 186 20.69 -54.44 -20.93
C LEU A 186 20.45 -55.92 -21.24
N GLY A 187 19.32 -56.47 -20.80
CA GLY A 187 18.90 -57.82 -21.15
C GLY A 187 18.67 -57.99 -22.65
N ALA A 188 17.95 -57.07 -23.29
CA ALA A 188 17.71 -57.12 -24.73
C ALA A 188 19.00 -56.98 -25.56
N VAL A 189 19.92 -56.11 -25.14
CA VAL A 189 21.22 -55.93 -25.80
C VAL A 189 22.14 -57.13 -25.56
N GLY A 190 22.13 -57.71 -24.35
CA GLY A 190 22.89 -58.90 -24.03
C GLY A 190 22.41 -60.16 -24.76
N TYR A 191 21.09 -60.30 -24.97
CA TYR A 191 20.51 -61.36 -25.80
C TYR A 191 20.69 -61.14 -27.31
N GLY A 192 20.90 -59.89 -27.76
CA GLY A 192 21.21 -59.57 -29.15
C GLY A 192 22.69 -59.74 -29.55
N GLY A 193 23.57 -59.99 -28.59
CA GLY A 193 25.02 -60.20 -28.79
C GLY A 193 25.46 -61.66 -28.84
N CYS A 194 24.52 -62.61 -28.80
CA CYS A 194 24.78 -64.04 -28.96
C CYS A 194 23.87 -64.62 -30.06
N LEU A 195 24.15 -64.26 -31.31
CA LEU A 195 23.74 -64.94 -32.54
C LEU A 195 24.82 -64.71 -33.60
#